data_AF-A0A940WBG6-F1
#
_entry.id   AF-A0A940WBG6-F1
#
_cell.length_a   1.000
_cell.length_b   1.000
_cell.length_c   1.000
_cell.angle_alpha   90.00
_cell.angle_beta   90.00
_cell.angle_gamma   90.00
#
_symmetry.space_group_name_H-M   'P 1'
#
loop_
_entity.id
_entity.type
_entity.pdbx_description
1 polymer ?
#
loop_
_entity_poly.entity_id
_entity_poly.type
_entity_poly.pdbx_seq_one_letter_code
_entity_poly.pdbx_strand_id
1 'polypeptide(L)' 'MKEDPRIGKELVVLARSPDVPENALALRKDLEAPVRNRLKEALLAMHNDPDGKQVLERFGALRFIETTDEDYAVVV' A
#
# COMPACT_ATOMS: atom_id res chain seq x y z
N MET A 1 6.92 -10.11 15.70
CA MET A 1 6.98 -11.55 15.34
C MET A 1 8.39 -12.10 15.21
N LYS A 2 9.38 -11.34 14.68
CA LYS A 2 10.76 -11.85 14.53
C LYS A 2 11.56 -11.91 15.85
N GLU A 3 11.20 -11.12 16.85
CA GLU A 3 11.94 -11.07 18.13
C GLU A 3 11.56 -12.18 19.12
N ASP A 4 10.35 -12.73 19.02
CA ASP A 4 9.91 -13.89 19.79
C ASP A 4 9.24 -14.92 18.87
N PRO A 5 9.91 -16.07 18.60
CA PRO A 5 9.39 -17.13 17.74
C PRO A 5 8.05 -17.74 18.20
N ARG A 6 7.68 -17.56 19.47
CA ARG A 6 6.44 -18.07 20.04
C ARG A 6 5.21 -17.32 19.53
N ILE A 7 5.35 -16.03 19.24
CA ILE A 7 4.24 -15.18 18.79
C ILE A 7 3.58 -15.73 17.52
N GLY A 8 4.35 -16.29 16.58
CA GLY A 8 3.76 -16.90 15.37
C GLY A 8 3.08 -18.25 15.58
N LYS A 9 3.42 -18.96 16.67
CA LYS A 9 2.93 -20.32 16.95
C LYS A 9 1.76 -20.34 17.93
N GLU A 10 1.73 -19.39 18.85
CA GLU A 10 0.81 -19.38 20.00
C GLU A 10 -0.36 -18.40 19.82
N LEU A 11 -0.27 -17.45 18.87
CA LEU A 11 -1.39 -16.57 18.56
C LEU A 11 -2.47 -17.28 17.77
N VAL A 12 -3.71 -17.11 18.21
CA VAL A 12 -4.92 -17.57 17.51
C VAL A 12 -5.78 -16.37 17.14
N VAL A 13 -6.36 -16.39 15.93
CA VAL A 13 -7.30 -15.35 15.49
C VAL A 13 -8.65 -15.61 16.13
N LEU A 14 -9.09 -14.71 17.02
CA LEU A 14 -10.38 -14.83 17.72
C LEU A 14 -11.55 -14.26 16.91
N ALA A 15 -11.30 -13.21 16.14
CA ALA A 15 -12.26 -12.55 15.28
C ALA A 15 -11.51 -11.82 14.17
N ARG A 16 -12.21 -11.54 13.07
CA ARG A 16 -11.72 -10.72 11.96
C ARG A 16 -12.67 -9.55 11.77
N SER A 17 -12.13 -8.39 11.44
CA SER A 17 -12.94 -7.27 10.98
C SER A 17 -13.55 -7.61 9.60
N PRO A 18 -14.59 -6.88 9.18
CA PRO A 18 -14.90 -6.73 7.77
C PRO A 18 -13.69 -6.19 6.99
N ASP A 19 -13.78 -6.27 5.66
CA ASP A 19 -12.78 -5.67 4.78
C ASP A 19 -12.72 -4.16 5.02
N VAL A 20 -11.50 -3.65 5.13
CA VAL A 20 -11.20 -2.23 5.28
C VAL A 20 -10.28 -1.80 4.13
N PRO A 21 -10.32 -0.51 3.74
CA PRO A 21 -9.40 -0.01 2.72
C PRO A 21 -7.94 -0.20 3.14
N GLU A 22 -7.11 -0.61 2.19
CA GLU A 22 -5.66 -0.66 2.35
C GLU A 22 -5.07 0.75 2.48
N ASN A 23 -3.82 0.88 2.89
CA ASN A 23 -3.15 2.18 3.01
C ASN A 23 -2.96 2.89 1.65
N ALA A 24 -2.94 4.22 1.68
CA ALA A 24 -2.63 5.07 0.52
C ALA A 24 -1.33 5.86 0.67
N LEU A 25 -0.76 6.26 -0.47
CA LEU A 25 0.28 7.27 -0.56
C LEU A 25 -0.34 8.62 -0.95
N ALA A 26 -0.32 9.59 -0.04
CA ALA A 26 -0.85 10.93 -0.27
C ALA A 26 0.27 11.92 -0.67
N LEU A 27 -0.08 12.90 -1.48
CA LEU A 27 0.80 14.01 -1.87
C LEU A 27 0.29 15.31 -1.26
N ARG A 28 1.20 16.26 -1.00
CA ARG A 28 0.81 17.61 -0.57
C ARG A 28 -0.02 18.30 -1.66
N LYS A 29 -1.03 19.07 -1.25
CA LYS A 29 -2.00 19.71 -2.16
C LYS A 29 -1.36 20.68 -3.16
N ASP A 30 -0.27 21.33 -2.75
CA ASP A 30 0.47 22.34 -3.51
C ASP A 30 1.67 21.76 -4.29
N LEU A 31 1.75 20.44 -4.44
CA LEU A 31 2.77 19.83 -5.30
C LEU A 31 2.48 20.18 -6.77
N GLU A 32 3.51 20.70 -7.45
CA GLU A 32 3.43 21.07 -8.85
C GLU A 32 2.95 19.91 -9.71
N ALA A 33 2.04 20.21 -10.65
CA ALA A 33 1.38 19.20 -11.47
C ALA A 33 2.36 18.28 -12.24
N PRO A 34 3.48 18.78 -12.82
CA PRO A 34 4.43 17.90 -13.52
C PRO A 34 5.07 16.86 -12.59
N VAL A 35 5.39 17.25 -11.35
CA VAL A 35 6.00 16.35 -10.36
C VAL A 35 4.97 15.33 -9.88
N ARG A 36 3.75 15.79 -9.56
CA ARG A 36 2.63 14.93 -9.18
C ARG A 36 2.35 13.86 -10.24
N ASN A 37 2.25 14.27 -11.50
CA ASN A 37 1.92 13.36 -12.60
C ASN A 37 3.03 12.32 -12.81
N ARG A 38 4.30 12.76 -12.78
CA ARG A 38 5.44 11.85 -12.92
C ARG A 38 5.53 10.82 -11.79
N LEU A 39 5.24 11.22 -10.54
CA LEU A 39 5.17 10.29 -9.41
C LEU A 39 4.06 9.25 -9.60
N LYS A 40 2.86 9.72 -9.98
CA LYS A 40 1.70 8.85 -10.22
C LYS A 40 1.99 7.83 -11.31
N GLU A 41 2.48 8.28 -12.46
CA GLU A 41 2.84 7.41 -13.59
C GLU A 41 3.90 6.39 -13.20
N ALA A 42 4.97 6.81 -12.52
CA ALA A 42 6.04 5.91 -12.09
C ALA A 42 5.53 4.81 -11.15
N LEU A 43 4.72 5.16 -10.14
CA LEU A 43 4.17 4.20 -9.19
C LEU A 43 3.19 3.22 -9.86
N LEU A 44 2.29 3.72 -10.71
CA LEU A 44 1.34 2.87 -11.42
C LEU A 44 2.03 1.94 -12.41
N ALA A 45 3.11 2.37 -13.06
CA ALA A 45 3.88 1.55 -14.01
C ALA A 45 4.93 0.64 -13.33
N MET A 46 5.19 0.80 -12.04
CA MET A 46 6.29 0.14 -11.32
C MET A 46 6.29 -1.39 -11.43
N HIS A 47 5.10 -2.00 -11.52
CA HIS A 47 4.94 -3.43 -11.68
C HIS A 47 5.34 -3.96 -13.07
N ASN A 48 5.61 -3.09 -14.04
CA ASN A 48 6.12 -3.45 -15.36
C ASN A 48 7.65 -3.36 -15.45
N ASP A 49 8.29 -2.72 -14.47
CA ASP A 49 9.74 -2.58 -14.37
C ASP A 49 10.32 -3.75 -13.55
N PRO A 50 11.32 -4.51 -14.06
CA PRO A 50 11.98 -5.57 -13.29
C PRO A 50 12.55 -5.13 -11.93
N ASP A 51 13.09 -3.91 -11.83
CA ASP A 51 13.60 -3.39 -10.56
C ASP A 51 12.43 -2.94 -9.67
N GLY A 52 11.40 -2.36 -10.28
CA GLY A 52 10.16 -2.01 -9.60
C GLY A 52 9.46 -3.21 -8.95
N LYS A 53 9.42 -4.35 -9.65
CA LYS A 53 8.88 -5.62 -9.10
C LYS A 53 9.62 -6.08 -7.84
N GLN A 54 10.95 -6.03 -7.85
CA GLN A 54 11.76 -6.43 -6.68
C GLN A 54 11.49 -5.52 -5.47
N VAL A 55 11.26 -4.23 -5.71
CA VAL A 55 10.90 -3.29 -4.64
C VAL A 55 9.48 -3.55 -4.13
N LEU A 56 8.52 -3.80 -5.03
CA LEU A 56 7.13 -4.15 -4.67
C LEU A 56 7.06 -5.42 -3.82
N GLU A 57 7.84 -6.46 -4.17
CA GLU A 57 7.94 -7.70 -3.39
C GLU A 57 8.46 -7.44 -1.96
N ARG A 58 9.50 -6.63 -1.81
CA ARG A 58 10.03 -6.25 -0.50
C ARG A 58 9.07 -5.38 0.31
N PHE A 59 8.28 -4.57 -0.39
CA PHE A 59 7.22 -3.75 0.19
C PHE A 59 6.00 -4.61 0.60
N GLY A 60 5.85 -5.81 0.04
CA GLY A 60 4.72 -6.69 0.29
C GLY A 60 3.49 -6.39 -0.58
N ALA A 61 3.67 -5.73 -1.72
CA ALA A 61 2.59 -5.40 -2.66
C ALA A 61 2.84 -6.00 -4.04
N LEU A 62 1.77 -6.17 -4.82
CA LEU A 62 1.85 -6.63 -6.22
C LEU A 62 1.98 -5.47 -7.21
N ARG A 63 1.29 -4.36 -6.94
CA ARG A 63 1.28 -3.13 -7.74
C ARG A 63 0.62 -2.01 -6.95
N PHE A 64 0.84 -0.77 -7.38
CA PHE A 64 -0.02 0.35 -6.99
C PHE A 64 -1.24 0.43 -7.91
N ILE A 65 -2.34 0.93 -7.35
CA ILE A 65 -3.58 1.24 -8.08
C ILE A 65 -4.00 2.67 -7.76
N GLU A 66 -4.87 3.23 -8.61
CA GLU A 66 -5.49 4.52 -8.29
C GLU A 66 -6.48 4.37 -7.16
N THR A 67 -6.63 5.44 -6.38
CA THR A 67 -7.62 5.55 -5.30
C THR A 67 -8.09 7.00 -5.18
N THR A 68 -9.20 7.18 -4.49
CA THR A 68 -9.88 8.45 -4.21
C THR A 68 -10.23 8.55 -2.73
N ASP A 69 -10.53 9.76 -2.25
CA ASP A 69 -10.95 9.98 -0.87
C ASP A 69 -12.21 9.15 -0.51
N GLU A 70 -13.08 8.90 -1.49
CA GLU A 70 -14.32 8.12 -1.32
C GLU A 70 -14.05 6.64 -0.99
N ASP A 71 -12.92 6.09 -1.45
CA ASP A 71 -12.54 4.70 -1.14
C ASP A 71 -12.29 4.50 0.37
N TYR A 72 -12.07 5.60 1.10
CA TYR A 72 -11.83 5.61 2.54
C TYR A 72 -13.04 6.00 3.38
N ALA A 73 -14.20 6.29 2.76
CA ALA A 73 -15.39 6.79 3.46
C ALA A 73 -15.97 5.82 4.50
N VAL A 74 -15.61 4.52 4.44
CA VAL A 74 -16.03 3.49 5.39
C VAL A 74 -15.28 3.54 6.73
N VAL A 75 -14.21 4.32 6.80
CA VAL A 75 -13.42 4.53 8.02
C VAL A 75 -13.91 5.82 8.69
N VAL A 76 -14.68 5.68 9.78
CA VAL A 76 -15.25 6.79 10.58
C VAL A 76 -14.42 7.03 11.84
#